data_AF-A0A645J914-F1
#
_entry.id   AF-A0A645J914-F1
#
_cell.length_a   1.000
_cell.length_b   1.000
_cell.length_c   1.000
_cell.angle_alpha   90.00
_cell.angle_beta   90.00
_cell.angle_gamma   90.00
#
_symmetry.space_group_name_H-M   'P 1'
#
loop_
_entity.id
_entity.type
_entity.pdbx_description
1 polymer ?
#
loop_
_entity_poly.entity_id
_entity_poly.type
_entity_poly.pdbx_seq_one_letter_code
_entity_poly.pdbx_strand_id
1 'polypeptide(L)'
;MSCLQEGTEREFLHYLRAGFEKHSVLNLYISKLIGGKKFDFTTSTNGSPRAMVPVGNYEAVMPLDILPTQLLRSLIVGDTEMAQKLGCLELDEEDLSLCTYVCAGKYEYGPILRDNLARIEKEG
;
A
#
# COMPACT_ATOMS: atom_id res chain seq x y z
N MET A 1 3.67 0.23 -21.60
CA MET A 1 2.36 0.84 -21.36
C MET A 1 1.41 -0.27 -20.93
N SER A 2 0.77 -0.12 -19.78
CA SER A 2 -0.22 -1.07 -19.27
C SER A 2 -1.61 -0.46 -19.41
N CYS A 3 -2.58 -1.24 -19.88
CA CYS A 3 -3.98 -0.81 -20.03
C CYS A 3 -4.85 -1.68 -19.13
N LEU A 4 -5.59 -1.05 -18.20
CA LEU A 4 -6.47 -1.72 -17.25
C LEU A 4 -7.90 -1.18 -17.41
N GLN A 5 -8.88 -2.00 -17.06
CA GLN A 5 -10.28 -1.57 -17.02
C GLN A 5 -10.52 -0.66 -15.81
N GLU A 6 -11.40 0.35 -15.96
CA GLU A 6 -11.69 1.30 -14.89
C GLU A 6 -12.35 0.65 -13.65
N GLY A 7 -13.25 -0.33 -13.86
CA GLY A 7 -13.87 -1.08 -12.76
C GLY A 7 -14.82 -0.25 -11.88
N THR A 8 -15.70 0.54 -12.49
CA THR A 8 -16.69 1.41 -11.80
C THR A 8 -17.95 0.67 -11.30
N GLU A 9 -18.03 -0.64 -11.51
CA GLU A 9 -19.21 -1.43 -11.17
C GLU A 9 -19.37 -1.63 -9.65
N ARG A 10 -20.60 -1.46 -9.16
CA ARG A 10 -20.93 -1.73 -7.76
C ARG A 10 -21.37 -3.17 -7.59
N GLU A 11 -20.60 -3.94 -6.83
CA GLU A 11 -20.96 -5.30 -6.49
C GLU A 11 -22.03 -5.36 -5.38
N PHE A 12 -23.06 -6.17 -5.60
CA PHE A 12 -24.06 -6.46 -4.58
C PHE A 12 -23.43 -7.20 -3.38
N LEU A 13 -23.67 -6.69 -2.17
CA LEU A 13 -23.15 -7.19 -0.88
C LEU A 13 -21.62 -7.40 -0.87
N HIS A 14 -20.86 -6.42 -1.39
CA HIS A 14 -19.41 -6.49 -1.54
C HIS A 14 -18.65 -6.93 -0.26
N TYR A 15 -19.11 -6.53 0.93
CA TYR A 15 -18.48 -6.84 2.21
C TYR A 15 -18.69 -8.29 2.71
N LEU A 16 -19.66 -9.04 2.14
CA LEU A 16 -19.98 -10.43 2.55
C LEU A 16 -19.53 -11.49 1.54
N ARG A 17 -18.86 -11.09 0.45
CA ARG A 17 -18.45 -12.03 -0.59
C ARG A 17 -17.18 -12.77 -0.19
N ALA A 18 -17.23 -14.09 -0.34
CA ALA A 18 -16.07 -14.96 -0.11
C ALA A 18 -14.93 -14.79 -1.13
N GLY A 19 -15.20 -14.11 -2.27
CA GLY A 19 -14.19 -13.60 -3.20
C GLY A 19 -13.43 -14.65 -4.01
N PHE A 20 -14.12 -15.49 -4.80
CA PHE A 20 -13.45 -16.48 -5.66
C PHE A 20 -12.58 -15.86 -6.77
N GLU A 21 -12.94 -14.67 -7.27
CA GLU A 21 -12.25 -13.94 -8.34
C GLU A 21 -11.48 -12.71 -7.82
N LYS A 22 -11.27 -12.60 -6.51
CA LYS A 22 -10.61 -11.42 -5.91
C LYS A 22 -9.21 -11.77 -5.43
N HIS A 23 -8.26 -10.89 -5.73
CA HIS A 23 -6.91 -10.98 -5.19
C HIS A 23 -6.83 -10.31 -3.81
N SER A 24 -6.08 -10.91 -2.89
CA SER A 24 -5.65 -10.24 -1.66
C SER A 24 -4.28 -10.76 -1.25
N VAL A 25 -3.44 -9.86 -0.75
CA VAL A 25 -2.13 -10.20 -0.18
C VAL A 25 -2.32 -10.96 1.13
N LEU A 26 -3.35 -10.57 1.89
CA LEU A 26 -3.79 -11.27 3.09
C LEU A 26 -4.67 -12.47 2.71
N ASN A 27 -4.75 -13.47 3.59
CA ASN A 27 -5.55 -14.68 3.39
C ASN A 27 -7.05 -14.43 3.67
N LEU A 28 -7.66 -13.47 2.96
CA LEU A 28 -9.05 -13.03 3.16
C LEU A 28 -10.05 -13.68 2.19
N TYR A 29 -9.59 -14.10 1.01
CA TYR A 29 -10.45 -14.62 -0.05
C TYR A 29 -10.20 -16.11 -0.32
N ILE A 30 -11.25 -16.83 -0.70
CA ILE A 30 -11.17 -18.27 -1.05
C ILE A 30 -10.22 -18.50 -2.22
N SER A 31 -10.07 -17.52 -3.11
CA SER A 31 -9.13 -17.56 -4.23
C SER A 31 -7.70 -17.94 -3.83
N LYS A 32 -7.26 -17.63 -2.60
CA LYS A 32 -5.93 -17.99 -2.08
C LYS A 32 -5.72 -19.50 -1.94
N LEU A 33 -6.79 -20.26 -1.70
CA LEU A 33 -6.75 -21.73 -1.62
C LEU A 33 -6.57 -22.38 -3.00
N ILE A 34 -6.97 -21.67 -4.06
CA ILE A 34 -6.85 -22.11 -5.45
C ILE A 34 -5.56 -21.47 -6.00
N GLY A 35 -4.41 -22.06 -5.66
CA GLY A 35 -3.09 -21.55 -6.06
C GLY A 35 -2.95 -21.38 -7.58
N GLY A 36 -2.18 -20.37 -8.00
CA GLY A 36 -1.88 -20.12 -9.42
C GLY A 36 -2.99 -19.43 -10.21
N LYS A 37 -4.06 -18.97 -9.55
CA LYS A 37 -5.12 -18.21 -10.20
C LYS A 37 -4.62 -16.85 -10.73
N LYS A 38 -5.00 -16.54 -11.98
CA LYS A 38 -4.82 -15.20 -12.57
C LYS A 38 -6.06 -14.36 -12.28
N PHE A 39 -5.84 -13.06 -12.08
CA PHE A 39 -6.90 -12.11 -11.75
C PHE A 39 -6.93 -10.99 -12.77
N ASP A 40 -8.14 -10.59 -13.16
CA ASP A 40 -8.35 -9.43 -14.02
C ASP A 40 -8.36 -8.17 -13.16
N PHE A 41 -7.21 -7.49 -13.11
CA PHE A 41 -7.06 -6.26 -12.34
C PHE A 41 -7.77 -5.08 -13.01
N THR A 42 -8.34 -4.21 -12.18
CA THR A 42 -8.94 -2.94 -12.58
C THR A 42 -8.22 -1.78 -11.87
N THR A 43 -8.53 -0.55 -12.22
CA THR A 43 -8.02 0.66 -11.53
C THR A 43 -8.74 0.93 -10.20
N SER A 44 -9.71 0.10 -9.81
CA SER A 44 -10.49 0.29 -8.59
C SER A 44 -9.68 -0.02 -7.32
N THR A 45 -9.77 0.87 -6.32
CA THR A 45 -9.15 0.71 -5.01
C THR A 45 -9.89 -0.31 -4.11
N ASN A 46 -11.07 -0.80 -4.54
CA ASN A 46 -11.95 -1.70 -3.79
C ASN A 46 -12.25 -1.20 -2.35
N GLY A 47 -12.42 0.12 -2.17
CA GLY A 47 -12.76 0.71 -0.88
C GLY A 47 -12.48 2.21 -0.80
N SER A 48 -12.71 2.80 0.37
CA SER A 48 -12.41 4.20 0.66
C SER A 48 -11.16 4.36 1.54
N PRO A 49 -10.55 5.57 1.58
CA PRO A 49 -9.47 5.88 2.52
C PRO A 49 -9.87 5.58 3.97
N ARG A 50 -8.92 5.05 4.75
CA ARG A 50 -9.09 4.71 6.17
C ARG A 50 -7.73 4.64 6.87
N ALA A 51 -7.73 4.51 8.19
CA ALA A 51 -6.51 4.43 8.98
C ALA A 51 -5.61 3.25 8.54
N MET A 52 -4.30 3.44 8.65
CA MET A 52 -3.30 2.40 8.42
C MET A 52 -3.48 1.28 9.44
N VAL A 53 -3.47 0.03 8.97
CA VAL A 53 -3.59 -1.16 9.81
C VAL A 53 -2.29 -1.96 9.74
N PRO A 54 -1.47 -1.97 10.79
CA PRO A 54 -0.17 -2.64 10.79
C PRO A 54 -0.33 -4.14 11.08
N VAL A 55 -0.51 -4.95 10.04
CA VAL A 55 -0.72 -6.41 10.15
C VAL A 55 0.43 -7.25 9.58
N GLY A 56 1.62 -6.66 9.39
CA GLY A 56 2.79 -7.35 8.87
C GLY A 56 2.87 -7.45 7.33
N ASN A 57 1.91 -6.87 6.62
CA ASN A 57 1.84 -6.88 5.15
C ASN A 57 2.92 -6.01 4.50
N TYR A 58 3.39 -4.96 5.18
CA TYR A 58 4.45 -4.08 4.68
C TYR A 58 5.82 -4.76 4.75
N GLU A 59 6.10 -5.45 5.85
CA GLU A 59 7.31 -6.25 6.06
C GLU A 59 7.42 -7.40 5.05
N ALA A 60 6.29 -7.96 4.61
CA ALA A 60 6.27 -9.04 3.63
C ALA A 60 6.66 -8.59 2.21
N VAL A 61 6.58 -7.28 1.90
CA VAL A 61 6.87 -6.74 0.56
C VAL A 61 8.06 -5.80 0.51
N MET A 62 8.55 -5.33 1.65
CA MET A 62 9.72 -4.47 1.73
C MET A 62 11.00 -5.31 1.63
N PRO A 63 11.83 -5.12 0.58
CA PRO A 63 13.06 -5.90 0.42
C PRO A 63 14.24 -5.35 1.24
N LEU A 64 14.15 -4.10 1.70
CA LEU A 64 15.19 -3.41 2.45
C LEU A 64 15.14 -3.77 3.94
N ASP A 65 16.31 -3.75 4.60
CA ASP A 65 16.43 -3.97 6.06
C ASP A 65 16.05 -2.71 6.84
N ILE A 66 14.77 -2.35 6.76
CA ILE A 66 14.17 -1.22 7.47
C ILE A 66 12.92 -1.67 8.22
N LEU A 67 12.37 -0.82 9.09
CA LEU A 67 11.10 -1.06 9.77
C LEU A 67 9.97 -0.38 9.00
N PRO A 68 9.41 -0.98 7.92
CA PRO A 68 8.49 -0.29 7.01
C PRO A 68 7.23 0.18 7.73
N THR A 69 6.64 -0.63 8.61
CA THR A 69 5.46 -0.17 9.37
C THR A 69 5.73 1.10 10.17
N GLN A 70 6.90 1.22 10.81
CA GLN A 70 7.20 2.43 11.60
C GLN A 70 7.52 3.61 10.69
N LEU A 71 8.28 3.38 9.62
CA LEU A 71 8.61 4.41 8.64
C LEU A 71 7.35 4.99 8.01
N LEU A 72 6.46 4.14 7.51
CA LEU A 72 5.22 4.56 6.85
C LEU A 72 4.31 5.34 7.82
N ARG A 73 4.28 4.99 9.11
CA ARG A 73 3.57 5.76 10.14
C ARG A 73 4.17 7.15 10.34
N SER A 74 5.49 7.25 10.45
CA SER A 74 6.20 8.54 10.56
C SER A 74 5.94 9.41 9.34
N LEU A 75 5.98 8.82 8.13
CA LEU A 75 5.67 9.51 6.88
C LEU A 75 4.22 10.05 6.84
N ILE A 76 3.22 9.25 7.25
CA ILE A 76 1.80 9.66 7.29
C ILE A 76 1.60 10.85 8.24
N VAL A 77 2.23 10.83 9.41
CA VAL A 77 2.09 11.89 10.42
C VAL A 77 2.98 13.10 10.11
N GLY A 78 3.95 12.94 9.20
CA GLY A 78 4.87 14.01 8.80
C GLY A 78 5.98 14.28 9.83
N ASP A 79 6.35 13.25 10.60
CA ASP A 79 7.48 13.26 11.53
C ASP A 79 8.80 13.01 10.77
N THR A 80 9.40 14.10 10.30
CA THR A 80 10.62 14.08 9.47
C THR A 80 11.86 13.66 10.25
N GLU A 81 11.91 13.89 11.57
CA GLU A 81 13.05 13.47 12.41
C GLU A 81 13.09 11.95 12.52
N MET A 82 11.93 11.33 12.83
CA MET A 82 11.84 9.88 12.92
C MET A 82 11.95 9.22 11.54
N ALA A 83 11.37 9.82 10.49
CA ALA A 83 11.48 9.30 9.14
C ALA A 83 12.95 9.21 8.67
N GLN A 84 13.77 10.23 8.97
CA GLN A 84 15.21 10.21 8.65
C GLN A 84 15.94 9.09 9.41
N LYS A 85 15.66 8.91 10.71
CA LYS A 85 16.25 7.83 11.51
C LYS A 85 15.87 6.44 11.01
N LEU A 86 14.72 6.32 10.34
CA LEU A 86 14.20 5.08 9.76
C LEU A 86 14.62 4.88 8.30
N GLY A 87 15.48 5.74 7.74
CA GLY A 87 16.07 5.57 6.42
C GLY A 87 15.27 6.16 5.26
N CYS A 88 14.39 7.14 5.48
CA CYS A 88 13.59 7.72 4.39
C CYS A 88 14.43 8.38 3.27
N LEU A 89 15.69 8.74 3.55
CA LEU A 89 16.59 9.38 2.60
C LEU A 89 17.17 8.42 1.54
N GLU A 90 17.08 7.11 1.77
CA GLU A 90 17.57 6.08 0.85
C GLU A 90 16.49 5.61 -0.13
N LEU A 91 15.30 6.21 -0.07
CA LEU A 91 14.12 5.76 -0.81
C LEU A 91 13.68 6.79 -1.85
N ASP A 92 13.18 6.29 -2.97
CA ASP A 92 12.39 7.05 -3.95
C ASP A 92 10.91 6.62 -3.90
N GLU A 93 10.00 7.35 -4.56
CA GLU A 93 8.57 7.02 -4.49
C GLU A 93 8.23 5.62 -4.99
N GLU A 94 8.99 5.13 -5.98
CA GLU A 94 8.80 3.82 -6.57
C GLU A 94 9.12 2.69 -5.58
N ASP A 95 10.04 2.90 -4.63
CA ASP A 95 10.41 1.90 -3.61
C ASP A 95 9.24 1.62 -2.65
N LEU A 96 8.32 2.58 -2.50
CA LEU A 96 7.13 2.43 -1.66
C LEU A 96 5.89 1.96 -2.44
N SER A 97 6.00 1.71 -3.75
CA SER A 97 4.87 1.31 -4.61
C SER A 97 4.20 0.01 -4.15
N LEU A 98 4.98 -0.99 -3.74
CA LEU A 98 4.44 -2.24 -3.19
C LEU A 98 3.77 -2.02 -1.83
N CYS A 99 4.30 -1.12 -1.00
CA CYS A 99 3.67 -0.75 0.27
C CYS A 99 2.30 -0.09 0.04
N THR A 100 2.19 0.77 -0.98
CA THR A 100 0.91 1.36 -1.42
C THR A 100 -0.06 0.27 -1.87
N TYR A 101 0.40 -0.66 -2.71
CA TYR A 101 -0.42 -1.76 -3.23
C TYR A 101 -1.01 -2.64 -2.12
N VAL A 102 -0.21 -2.98 -1.10
CA VAL A 102 -0.68 -3.83 0.01
C VAL A 102 -1.46 -3.06 1.08
N CYS A 103 -1.51 -1.74 1.01
CA CYS A 103 -2.10 -0.89 2.04
C CYS A 103 -3.61 -1.10 2.16
N ALA A 104 -4.05 -1.59 3.33
CA ALA A 104 -5.47 -1.64 3.64
C ALA A 104 -6.09 -0.23 3.70
N GLY A 105 -5.32 0.76 4.16
CA GLY A 105 -5.72 2.16 4.38
C GLY A 105 -5.93 3.00 3.11
N LYS A 106 -5.48 2.51 1.95
CA LYS A 106 -5.51 3.25 0.68
C LYS A 106 -4.71 4.56 0.72
N TYR A 107 -3.57 4.53 1.43
CA TYR A 107 -2.58 5.60 1.39
C TYR A 107 -1.69 5.45 0.16
N GLU A 108 -1.36 6.58 -0.46
CA GLU A 108 -0.39 6.70 -1.54
C GLU A 108 0.96 7.13 -0.95
N TYR A 109 1.84 6.17 -0.66
CA TYR A 109 3.07 6.46 0.08
C TYR A 109 4.14 7.19 -0.72
N GLY A 110 4.16 7.06 -2.05
CA GLY A 110 5.10 7.76 -2.91
C GLY A 110 4.99 9.28 -2.77
N PRO A 111 3.82 9.89 -3.05
CA PRO A 111 3.62 11.33 -2.85
C PRO A 111 3.90 11.78 -1.40
N ILE A 112 3.49 10.98 -0.41
CA ILE A 112 3.77 11.28 1.01
C ILE A 112 5.28 11.34 1.28
N LEU A 113 6.07 10.40 0.73
CA LEU A 113 7.52 10.41 0.85
C LEU A 113 8.10 11.67 0.20
N ARG A 114 7.68 12.01 -1.03
CA ARG A 114 8.16 13.22 -1.72
C ARG A 114 7.89 14.49 -0.93
N ASP A 115 6.71 14.61 -0.35
CA ASP A 115 6.35 15.75 0.50
C ASP A 115 7.25 15.84 1.74
N ASN A 116 7.56 14.71 2.37
CA ASN A 116 8.48 14.66 3.51
C ASN A 116 9.91 15.02 3.11
N LEU A 117 10.42 14.48 1.99
CA LEU A 117 11.76 14.80 1.47
C LEU A 117 11.89 16.29 1.13
N ALA A 118 10.87 16.88 0.48
CA ALA A 118 10.85 18.29 0.14
C ALA A 118 10.78 19.21 1.38
N ARG A 119 10.22 18.73 2.50
CA ARG A 119 10.25 19.44 3.78
C ARG A 119 11.64 19.36 4.42
N ILE A 120 12.25 18.16 4.43
CA ILE A 120 13.61 17.97 4.93
C ILE A 120 14.60 18.87 4.18
N GLU A 121 14.50 18.96 2.85
CA GLU A 121 15.36 19.83 2.03
C GLU A 121 15.22 21.32 2.37
N LYS A 122 14.05 21.78 2.84
CA LYS A 122 13.81 23.19 3.21
C LYS A 122 14.26 23.51 4.63
N GLU A 123 14.23 22.51 5.51
CA GLU A 123 14.51 22.67 6.95
C GLU A 123 15.98 22.37 7.31
N GLY A 124 16.71 21.64 6.45
CA GLY A 124 18.14 21.32 6.58
C GLY A 124 19.06 22.30 5.86
#